data_AF-A0A520XIE2-F1
#
_entry.id   AF-A0A520XIE2-F1
#
_cell.length_a   1.000
_cell.length_b   1.000
_cell.length_c   1.000
_cell.angle_alpha   90.00
_cell.angle_beta   90.00
_cell.angle_gamma   90.00
#
_symmetry.space_group_name_H-M   'P 1'
#
loop_
_entity.id
_entity.type
_entity.pdbx_description
1 polymer ?
#
loop_
_entity_poly.entity_id
_entity_poly.type
_entity_poly.pdbx_seq_one_letter_code
_entity_poly.pdbx_strand_id
1 'polypeptide(L)'
;MKITITINGVERTVACEPHESLKTVLRREGYYSVRFGSETGETGASAVLIDGRLVSTEILLAAQADGAVVETVEGLAPGRGLDPIQEAFIVTGAIQSGYSTPAMIMATKALLARTPDPTEEDAREMLTGILDRETGYVRPVQAILRAAAVLRGEEVEPVDAWLVPALTGPEVDGPVDLTSPLSGVPAAAPLVIPSPEVPETHVVGKPERKVDAIKLAKGRPAFTDDIEMRGMLNAKMLYSPHAHARIVSIADS
;
A
#
# COMPACT_ATOMS: atom_id res chain seq x y z
N MET A 1 8.26 -11.77 28.44
CA MET A 1 9.73 -11.85 28.23
C MET A 1 10.24 -10.56 27.61
N LYS A 2 11.55 -10.39 27.43
CA LYS A 2 12.14 -9.25 26.71
C LYS A 2 12.94 -9.75 25.52
N ILE A 3 12.86 -9.02 24.43
CA ILE A 3 13.63 -9.25 23.20
C ILE A 3 14.30 -7.95 22.78
N THR A 4 15.42 -8.05 22.07
CA THR A 4 16.16 -6.93 21.50
C THR A 4 16.05 -6.99 19.98
N ILE A 5 15.49 -5.96 19.36
CA ILE A 5 15.29 -5.87 17.90
C ILE A 5 15.87 -4.55 17.42
N THR A 6 16.54 -4.55 16.27
CA THR A 6 16.93 -3.31 15.59
C THR A 6 15.84 -2.89 14.62
N ILE A 7 15.07 -1.85 14.94
CA ILE A 7 13.97 -1.38 14.10
C ILE A 7 14.39 -0.08 13.41
N ASN A 8 14.41 -0.06 12.08
CA ASN A 8 14.82 1.09 11.25
C ASN A 8 16.19 1.67 11.67
N GLY A 9 17.15 0.78 11.95
CA GLY A 9 18.50 1.14 12.38
C GLY A 9 18.65 1.54 13.85
N VAL A 10 17.57 1.49 14.64
CA VAL A 10 17.60 1.80 16.08
C VAL A 10 17.34 0.53 16.90
N GLU A 11 18.33 0.12 17.69
CA GLU A 11 18.19 -1.00 18.62
C GLU A 11 17.20 -0.66 19.75
N ARG A 12 16.30 -1.60 20.04
CA ARG A 12 15.27 -1.46 21.06
C ARG A 12 15.10 -2.77 21.82
N THR A 13 15.05 -2.69 23.14
CA THR A 13 14.60 -3.80 23.98
C THR A 13 13.13 -3.61 24.32
N VAL A 14 12.27 -4.52 23.87
CA VAL A 14 10.82 -4.46 24.03
C VAL A 14 10.32 -5.65 24.84
N ALA A 15 9.28 -5.43 25.64
CA ALA A 15 8.60 -6.51 26.33
C ALA A 15 7.59 -7.17 25.38
N CYS A 16 7.48 -8.50 25.43
CA CYS A 16 6.43 -9.23 24.73
C CYS A 16 5.98 -10.46 25.51
N GLU A 17 4.73 -10.88 25.30
CA GLU A 17 4.25 -12.19 25.75
C GLU A 17 4.72 -13.30 24.78
N PRO A 18 4.89 -14.56 25.23
CA PRO A 18 5.38 -15.64 24.36
C PRO A 18 4.52 -15.92 23.12
N HIS A 19 3.25 -15.53 23.15
CA HIS A 19 2.27 -15.73 22.09
C HIS A 19 1.99 -14.45 21.27
N GLU A 20 2.61 -13.31 21.61
CA GLU A 20 2.38 -12.07 20.87
C GLU A 20 3.02 -12.15 19.47
N SER A 21 2.23 -11.81 18.45
CA SER A 21 2.74 -11.61 17.09
C SER A 21 3.70 -10.41 17.02
N LEU A 22 4.65 -10.44 16.09
CA LEU A 22 5.53 -9.30 15.84
C LEU A 22 4.73 -8.07 15.39
N LYS A 23 3.66 -8.25 14.62
CA LYS A 23 2.72 -7.17 14.28
C LYS A 23 2.24 -6.42 15.53
N THR A 24 1.77 -7.15 16.53
CA THR A 24 1.26 -6.55 17.78
C THR A 24 2.34 -5.72 18.48
N VAL A 25 3.56 -6.26 18.58
CA VAL A 25 4.69 -5.55 19.20
C VAL A 25 5.08 -4.31 18.40
N LEU A 26 5.25 -4.41 17.08
CA LEU A 26 5.62 -3.27 16.23
C LEU A 26 4.58 -2.14 16.29
N ARG A 27 3.29 -2.47 16.27
CA ARG A 27 2.23 -1.45 16.38
C ARG A 27 2.20 -0.80 17.76
N ARG A 28 2.40 -1.57 18.84
CA ARG A 28 2.53 -1.03 20.20
C ARG A 28 3.72 -0.06 20.34
N GLU A 29 4.80 -0.32 19.61
CA GLU A 29 5.97 0.57 19.54
C GLU A 29 5.79 1.77 18.57
N GLY A 30 4.61 1.91 17.96
CA GLY A 30 4.24 3.07 17.13
C GLY A 30 4.52 2.94 15.63
N TYR A 31 4.87 1.74 15.15
CA TYR A 31 5.08 1.48 13.72
C TYR A 31 3.76 1.12 13.03
N TYR A 32 2.91 2.13 12.84
CA TYR A 32 1.55 1.97 12.30
C TYR A 32 1.53 1.66 10.81
N SER A 33 2.64 1.78 10.08
CA SER A 33 2.72 1.29 8.69
C SER A 33 2.54 -0.22 8.61
N VAL A 34 2.76 -0.95 9.71
CA VAL A 34 2.46 -2.38 9.81
C VAL A 34 0.95 -2.55 9.91
N ARG A 35 0.33 -2.72 8.75
CA ARG A 35 -1.12 -2.92 8.60
C ARG A 35 -1.48 -4.37 8.81
N PHE A 36 -2.76 -4.66 8.96
CA PHE A 36 -3.23 -6.02 9.13
C PHE A 36 -4.66 -6.13 8.60
N GLY A 37 -4.93 -7.14 7.81
CA GLY A 37 -6.27 -7.40 7.28
C GLY A 37 -6.83 -8.75 7.71
N SER A 38 -5.99 -9.59 8.33
CA SER A 38 -6.37 -10.87 8.89
C SER A 38 -5.64 -11.11 10.22
N GLU A 39 -5.69 -12.35 10.70
CA GLU A 39 -4.85 -12.82 11.81
C GLU A 39 -4.02 -14.06 11.40
N THR A 40 -4.10 -14.42 10.11
CA THR A 40 -3.54 -15.65 9.53
C THR A 40 -2.49 -15.35 8.45
N GLY A 41 -2.19 -14.07 8.21
CA GLY A 41 -1.17 -13.62 7.24
C GLY A 41 -1.60 -13.64 5.78
N GLU A 42 -2.84 -14.06 5.48
CA GLU A 42 -3.39 -14.20 4.12
C GLU A 42 -3.38 -12.90 3.29
N THR A 43 -3.41 -11.74 3.94
CA THR A 43 -3.49 -10.45 3.24
C THR A 43 -2.13 -9.88 2.86
N GLY A 44 -1.06 -10.28 3.56
CA GLY A 44 0.28 -9.68 3.41
C GLY A 44 0.42 -8.21 3.81
N ALA A 45 -0.64 -7.56 4.31
CA ALA A 45 -0.64 -6.14 4.65
C ALA A 45 0.35 -5.81 5.80
N SER A 46 0.70 -6.81 6.60
CA SER A 46 1.63 -6.69 7.73
C SER A 46 3.09 -6.93 7.35
N ALA A 47 3.40 -7.04 6.05
CA ALA A 47 4.74 -7.38 5.60
C ALA A 47 5.75 -6.25 5.86
N VAL A 48 6.89 -6.64 6.43
CA VAL A 48 8.06 -5.79 6.67
C VAL A 48 9.31 -6.52 6.17
N LEU A 49 10.46 -5.85 6.17
CA LEU A 49 11.73 -6.58 5.95
C LEU A 49 12.30 -7.03 7.29
N ILE A 50 12.64 -8.30 7.38
CA ILE A 50 13.38 -8.89 8.49
C ILE A 50 14.65 -9.48 7.91
N ASP A 51 15.80 -8.93 8.28
CA ASP A 51 17.11 -9.29 7.74
C ASP A 51 17.13 -9.27 6.20
N GLY A 52 16.51 -8.24 5.62
CA GLY A 52 16.38 -8.04 4.17
C GLY A 52 15.33 -8.90 3.46
N ARG A 53 14.62 -9.78 4.18
CA ARG A 53 13.57 -10.64 3.62
C ARG A 53 12.19 -10.09 3.92
N LEU A 54 11.30 -10.10 2.92
CA LEU A 54 9.90 -9.75 3.12
C LEU A 54 9.18 -10.82 3.95
N VAL A 55 8.63 -10.44 5.10
CA VAL A 55 7.99 -11.37 6.05
C VAL A 55 6.69 -10.77 6.58
N SER A 56 5.62 -11.57 6.58
CA SER A 56 4.34 -11.23 7.23
C SER A 56 4.48 -11.30 8.75
N THR A 57 4.20 -10.18 9.43
CA THR A 57 4.37 -10.07 10.89
C THR A 57 3.17 -10.57 11.69
N GLU A 58 2.04 -10.86 11.01
CA GLU A 58 0.84 -11.47 11.60
C GLU A 58 1.09 -12.90 12.09
N ILE A 59 1.93 -13.67 11.38
CA ILE A 59 2.19 -15.10 11.64
C ILE A 59 3.57 -15.38 12.24
N LEU A 60 4.35 -14.32 12.53
CA LEU A 60 5.64 -14.44 13.20
C LEU A 60 5.47 -14.06 14.67
N LEU A 61 5.92 -14.92 15.60
CA LEU A 61 5.95 -14.56 17.02
C LEU A 61 7.05 -13.52 17.25
N ALA A 62 6.79 -12.51 18.08
CA ALA A 62 7.78 -11.49 18.41
C ALA A 62 9.06 -12.13 18.99
N ALA A 63 8.92 -13.19 19.79
CA ALA A 63 10.05 -13.95 20.33
C ALA A 63 11.01 -14.52 19.27
N GLN A 64 10.54 -14.76 18.04
CA GLN A 64 11.38 -15.26 16.94
C GLN A 64 12.19 -14.15 16.26
N ALA A 65 11.86 -12.89 16.50
CA ALA A 65 12.56 -11.73 15.94
C ALA A 65 13.68 -11.20 16.86
N ASP A 66 13.96 -11.86 17.98
CA ASP A 66 15.04 -11.48 18.89
C ASP A 66 16.40 -11.50 18.16
N GLY A 67 17.11 -10.37 18.22
CA GLY A 67 18.36 -10.11 17.51
C GLY A 67 18.22 -9.69 16.04
N ALA A 68 17.01 -9.66 15.47
CA ALA A 68 16.80 -9.38 14.05
C ALA A 68 16.85 -7.87 13.72
N VAL A 69 17.12 -7.56 12.45
CA VAL A 69 16.96 -6.23 11.87
C VAL A 69 15.62 -6.13 11.17
N VAL A 70 14.75 -5.26 11.65
CA VAL A 70 13.42 -5.00 11.09
C VAL A 70 13.40 -3.64 10.40
N GLU A 71 12.99 -3.60 9.14
CA GLU A 71 12.75 -2.36 8.39
C GLU A 71 11.28 -2.22 8.04
N THR A 72 10.73 -1.05 8.34
CA THR A 72 9.36 -0.64 8.00
C THR A 72 9.40 0.60 7.12
N VAL A 73 8.24 1.03 6.63
CA VAL A 73 8.16 2.18 5.71
C VAL A 73 8.57 3.49 6.37
N GLU A 74 8.39 3.62 7.68
CA GLU A 74 8.85 4.76 8.46
C GLU A 74 10.37 4.97 8.37
N GLY A 75 11.14 3.90 8.11
CA GLY A 75 12.60 3.93 7.99
C GLY A 75 13.13 4.45 6.64
N LEU A 76 12.30 4.52 5.59
CA LEU A 76 12.78 4.85 4.23
C LEU A 76 13.13 6.34 4.07
N ALA A 77 12.34 7.22 4.67
CA ALA A 77 12.53 8.66 4.57
C ALA A 77 12.14 9.35 5.89
N PRO A 78 13.00 9.29 6.93
CA PRO A 78 12.68 9.80 8.26
C PRO A 78 12.52 11.34 8.31
N GLY A 79 12.97 12.05 7.27
CA GLY A 79 12.83 13.51 7.14
C GLY A 79 11.57 13.98 6.40
N ARG A 80 11.64 15.17 5.80
CA ARG A 80 10.56 15.73 4.97
C ARG A 80 10.52 15.17 3.54
N GLY A 81 11.62 14.58 3.09
CA GLY A 81 11.72 13.96 1.77
C GLY A 81 10.91 12.68 1.64
N LEU A 82 10.94 12.14 0.42
CA LEU A 82 10.36 10.86 0.05
C LEU A 82 11.46 9.99 -0.55
N ASP A 83 11.40 8.72 -0.23
CA ASP A 83 12.20 7.71 -0.93
C ASP A 83 11.71 7.59 -2.39
N PRO A 84 12.58 7.31 -3.37
CA PRO A 84 12.18 7.14 -4.77
C PRO A 84 11.04 6.14 -4.98
N ILE A 85 10.97 5.08 -4.17
CA ILE A 85 9.87 4.11 -4.21
C ILE A 85 8.57 4.78 -3.73
N GLN A 86 8.60 5.55 -2.64
CA GLN A 86 7.43 6.27 -2.14
C GLN A 86 6.91 7.27 -3.18
N GLU A 87 7.80 8.05 -3.79
CA GLU A 87 7.41 9.02 -4.81
C GLU A 87 6.82 8.32 -6.04
N ALA A 88 7.41 7.20 -6.48
CA ALA A 88 6.89 6.42 -7.61
C ALA A 88 5.45 5.94 -7.37
N PHE A 89 5.14 5.40 -6.19
CA PHE A 89 3.77 4.98 -5.84
C PHE A 89 2.77 6.15 -5.84
N ILE A 90 3.22 7.34 -5.43
CA ILE A 90 2.38 8.52 -5.38
C ILE A 90 2.06 9.04 -6.79
N VAL A 91 3.08 9.21 -7.63
CA VAL A 91 2.92 9.83 -8.96
C VAL A 91 2.23 8.90 -9.95
N THR A 92 2.34 7.57 -9.80
CA THR A 92 1.61 6.62 -10.66
C THR A 92 0.14 6.44 -10.28
N GLY A 93 -0.31 7.05 -9.17
CA GLY A 93 -1.65 6.83 -8.64
C GLY A 93 -1.86 5.42 -8.09
N ALA A 94 -0.78 4.74 -7.65
CA ALA A 94 -0.86 3.41 -7.03
C ALA A 94 -1.45 3.42 -5.61
N ILE A 95 -1.84 4.59 -5.08
CA ILE A 95 -2.36 4.76 -3.73
C ILE A 95 -3.82 5.23 -3.80
N GLN A 96 -4.75 4.28 -3.61
CA GLN A 96 -6.18 4.56 -3.44
C GLN A 96 -6.52 4.70 -1.95
N SER A 97 -7.06 3.66 -1.30
CA SER A 97 -7.22 3.64 0.17
C SER A 97 -5.87 3.77 0.87
N GLY A 98 -4.84 3.13 0.30
CA GLY A 98 -3.48 3.12 0.79
C GLY A 98 -3.21 2.10 1.90
N TYR A 99 -4.14 1.16 2.16
CA TYR A 99 -3.99 0.21 3.27
C TYR A 99 -2.82 -0.77 3.03
N SER A 100 -2.74 -1.39 1.86
CA SER A 100 -1.65 -2.32 1.51
C SER A 100 -0.39 -1.63 0.97
N THR A 101 -0.44 -0.31 0.73
CA THR A 101 0.69 0.47 0.18
C THR A 101 1.99 0.29 0.96
N PRO A 102 2.01 0.32 2.30
CA PRO A 102 3.27 0.15 3.01
C PRO A 102 3.95 -1.20 2.74
N ALA A 103 3.19 -2.29 2.74
CA ALA A 103 3.69 -3.62 2.43
C ALA A 103 4.23 -3.68 0.99
N MET A 104 3.51 -3.12 0.01
CA MET A 104 3.97 -3.07 -1.38
C MET A 104 5.26 -2.27 -1.55
N ILE A 105 5.43 -1.17 -0.82
CA ILE A 105 6.67 -0.38 -0.81
C ILE A 105 7.84 -1.20 -0.25
N MET A 106 7.65 -1.91 0.86
CA MET A 106 8.69 -2.79 1.41
C MET A 106 9.02 -3.96 0.48
N ALA A 107 8.01 -4.54 -0.17
CA ALA A 107 8.19 -5.58 -1.18
C ALA A 107 8.98 -5.06 -2.39
N THR A 108 8.68 -3.84 -2.84
CA THR A 108 9.44 -3.16 -3.89
C THR A 108 10.90 -3.00 -3.49
N LYS A 109 11.17 -2.52 -2.26
CA LYS A 109 12.54 -2.41 -1.75
C LYS A 109 13.27 -3.76 -1.76
N ALA A 110 12.62 -4.82 -1.29
CA ALA A 110 13.20 -6.17 -1.31
C ALA A 110 13.46 -6.71 -2.71
N LEU A 111 12.59 -6.40 -3.68
CA LEU A 111 12.80 -6.75 -5.08
C LEU A 111 14.01 -6.01 -5.64
N LEU A 112 14.03 -4.68 -5.54
CA LEU A 112 15.06 -3.84 -6.15
C LEU A 112 16.46 -4.01 -5.53
N ALA A 113 16.52 -4.44 -4.26
CA ALA A 113 17.79 -4.82 -3.64
C ALA A 113 18.43 -6.06 -4.29
N ARG A 114 17.64 -6.96 -4.89
CA ARG A 114 18.13 -8.18 -5.55
C ARG A 114 18.18 -8.04 -7.08
N THR A 115 17.18 -7.35 -7.64
CA THR A 115 16.98 -7.18 -9.08
C THR A 115 16.79 -5.69 -9.36
N PRO A 116 17.88 -4.93 -9.58
CA PRO A 116 17.81 -3.49 -9.84
C PRO A 116 17.09 -3.13 -11.16
N ASP A 117 16.96 -4.08 -12.08
CA ASP A 117 16.20 -3.95 -13.31
C ASP A 117 15.17 -5.08 -13.46
N PRO A 118 14.05 -5.01 -12.69
CA PRO A 118 13.04 -6.04 -12.72
C PRO A 118 12.18 -5.93 -13.98
N THR A 119 11.73 -7.08 -14.45
CA THR A 119 10.66 -7.15 -15.45
C THR A 119 9.30 -6.88 -14.81
N GLU A 120 8.28 -6.69 -15.64
CA GLU A 120 6.88 -6.64 -15.17
C GLU A 120 6.48 -7.94 -14.45
N GLU A 121 6.97 -9.09 -14.90
CA GLU A 121 6.69 -10.39 -14.29
C GLU A 121 7.29 -10.47 -12.88
N ASP A 122 8.54 -10.02 -12.70
CA ASP A 122 9.19 -9.95 -11.38
C ASP A 122 8.40 -9.05 -10.41
N ALA A 123 7.90 -7.91 -10.91
CA ALA A 123 7.09 -6.99 -10.13
C ALA A 123 5.75 -7.63 -9.72
N ARG A 124 5.09 -8.35 -10.62
CA ARG A 124 3.85 -9.08 -10.34
C ARG A 124 4.08 -10.21 -9.35
N GLU A 125 5.14 -11.00 -9.54
CA GLU A 125 5.51 -12.09 -8.65
C GLU A 125 5.73 -11.59 -7.22
N MET A 126 6.48 -10.49 -7.06
CA MET A 126 6.72 -9.86 -5.76
C MET A 126 5.43 -9.45 -5.04
N LEU A 127 4.40 -9.04 -5.78
CA LEU A 127 3.12 -8.60 -5.22
C LEU A 127 2.14 -9.74 -4.89
N THR A 128 2.40 -10.98 -5.33
CA THR A 128 1.46 -12.11 -5.17
C THR A 128 1.04 -12.37 -3.72
N GLY A 129 1.93 -12.08 -2.76
CA GLY A 129 1.67 -12.24 -1.33
C GLY A 129 0.99 -11.06 -0.66
N ILE A 130 0.65 -9.98 -1.38
CA ILE A 130 0.07 -8.75 -0.82
C ILE A 130 -1.23 -8.44 -1.55
N LEU A 131 -2.35 -8.57 -0.83
CA LEU A 131 -3.67 -8.31 -1.39
C LEU A 131 -3.95 -6.81 -1.50
N ASP A 132 -4.34 -6.38 -2.69
CA ASP A 132 -4.83 -5.03 -3.00
C ASP A 132 -6.17 -5.16 -3.72
N ARG A 133 -7.22 -4.59 -3.14
CA ARG A 133 -8.58 -4.72 -3.66
C ARG A 133 -8.97 -3.56 -4.56
N GLU A 134 -8.16 -2.51 -4.58
CA GLU A 134 -8.50 -1.22 -5.17
C GLU A 134 -7.81 -1.00 -6.52
N THR A 135 -6.52 -1.34 -6.63
CA THR A 135 -5.73 -0.90 -7.80
C THR A 135 -5.73 -1.86 -8.98
N GLY A 136 -6.12 -3.12 -8.78
CA GLY A 136 -5.95 -4.18 -9.78
C GLY A 136 -4.48 -4.44 -10.16
N TYR A 137 -3.53 -4.03 -9.30
CA TYR A 137 -2.08 -4.21 -9.41
C TYR A 137 -1.37 -3.48 -10.57
N VAL A 138 -2.08 -2.98 -11.57
CA VAL A 138 -1.41 -2.34 -12.73
C VAL A 138 -0.62 -1.09 -12.31
N ARG A 139 -1.19 -0.23 -11.46
CA ARG A 139 -0.50 0.98 -10.97
C ARG A 139 0.65 0.66 -10.01
N PRO A 140 0.52 -0.27 -9.05
CA PRO A 140 1.67 -0.76 -8.27
C PRO A 140 2.82 -1.33 -9.11
N VAL A 141 2.53 -2.14 -10.13
CA VAL A 141 3.55 -2.67 -11.05
C VAL A 141 4.26 -1.52 -11.78
N GLN A 142 3.52 -0.54 -12.31
CA GLN A 142 4.11 0.66 -12.92
C GLN A 142 4.97 1.45 -11.92
N ALA A 143 4.55 1.53 -10.64
CA ALA A 143 5.32 2.20 -9.59
C ALA A 143 6.65 1.49 -9.32
N ILE A 144 6.66 0.16 -9.28
CA ILE A 144 7.87 -0.66 -9.10
C ILE A 144 8.87 -0.41 -10.23
N LEU A 145 8.41 -0.53 -11.49
CA LEU A 145 9.26 -0.33 -12.66
C LEU A 145 9.79 1.11 -12.74
N ARG A 146 8.94 2.10 -12.45
CA ARG A 146 9.32 3.50 -12.38
C ARG A 146 10.38 3.75 -11.30
N ALA A 147 10.18 3.20 -10.10
CA ALA A 147 11.15 3.33 -9.02
C ALA A 147 12.50 2.73 -9.39
N ALA A 148 12.50 1.57 -10.07
CA ALA A 148 13.72 0.93 -10.57
C ALA A 148 14.48 1.84 -11.55
N ALA A 149 13.80 2.36 -12.57
CA ALA A 149 14.37 3.27 -13.55
C ALA A 149 14.98 4.53 -12.90
N VAL A 150 14.23 5.17 -11.98
CA VAL A 150 14.70 6.35 -11.22
C VAL A 150 15.96 6.02 -10.41
N LEU A 151 15.98 4.87 -9.72
CA LEU A 151 17.13 4.45 -8.91
C LEU A 151 18.38 4.13 -9.75
N ARG A 152 18.21 3.78 -11.03
CA ARG A 152 19.30 3.62 -12.00
C ARG A 152 19.73 4.93 -12.67
N GLY A 153 19.04 6.04 -12.39
CA GLY A 153 19.34 7.35 -12.96
C GLY A 153 18.78 7.57 -14.37
N GLU A 154 17.76 6.80 -14.75
CA GLU A 154 17.07 6.96 -16.04
C GLU A 154 16.04 8.09 -15.98
N GLU A 155 15.81 8.75 -17.12
CA GLU A 155 14.67 9.66 -17.27
C GLU A 155 13.38 8.85 -17.41
N VAL A 156 12.37 9.20 -16.62
CA VAL A 156 11.06 8.54 -16.62
C VAL A 156 9.98 9.49 -17.14
N GLU A 157 9.20 9.02 -18.11
CA GLU A 157 8.11 9.78 -18.69
C GLU A 157 7.09 10.24 -17.62
N PRO A 158 6.44 11.42 -17.79
CA PRO A 158 5.35 11.85 -16.92
C PRO A 158 4.20 10.85 -16.90
N VAL A 159 3.50 10.76 -15.76
CA VAL A 159 2.25 9.97 -15.66
C VAL A 159 1.09 10.87 -16.06
N ASP A 160 0.72 10.84 -17.35
CA ASP A 160 -0.35 11.68 -17.87
C ASP A 160 -1.67 10.91 -18.14
N ALA A 161 -2.78 11.66 -18.09
CA ALA A 161 -4.07 11.18 -18.56
C ALA A 161 -4.13 11.27 -20.09
N TRP A 162 -4.58 10.21 -20.75
CA TRP A 162 -4.72 10.20 -22.20
C TRP A 162 -6.06 10.82 -22.60
N LEU A 163 -5.98 12.03 -23.14
CA LEU A 163 -7.10 12.74 -23.73
C LEU A 163 -7.37 12.18 -25.14
N VAL A 164 -8.56 11.67 -25.35
CA VAL A 164 -9.08 11.29 -26.67
C VAL A 164 -9.89 12.45 -27.22
N PRO A 165 -9.89 12.69 -28.54
CA PRO A 165 -10.78 13.66 -29.16
C PRO A 165 -12.24 13.49 -28.69
N ALA A 166 -12.94 14.61 -28.54
CA ALA A 166 -14.35 14.62 -28.14
C ALA A 166 -15.18 13.70 -29.05
N LEU A 167 -16.02 12.81 -28.48
CA LEU A 167 -16.90 11.91 -29.25
C LEU A 167 -17.96 12.63 -30.10
N THR A 168 -18.11 13.93 -29.90
CA THR A 168 -19.04 14.80 -30.60
C THR A 168 -18.30 16.06 -30.99
N GLY A 169 -18.25 16.35 -32.29
CA GLY A 169 -17.54 17.50 -32.86
C GLY A 169 -17.53 17.40 -34.39
N PRO A 170 -17.26 18.49 -35.12
CA PRO A 170 -17.29 18.50 -36.58
C PRO A 170 -16.26 17.59 -37.26
N GLU A 171 -15.31 17.02 -36.50
CA GLU A 171 -14.21 16.17 -36.98
C GLU A 171 -14.43 14.66 -36.77
N VAL A 172 -15.52 14.26 -36.09
CA VAL A 172 -15.82 12.83 -35.84
C VAL A 172 -16.87 12.34 -36.84
N ASP A 173 -16.40 11.78 -37.97
CA ASP A 173 -17.26 11.20 -38.99
C ASP A 173 -17.37 9.67 -38.78
N GLY A 174 -18.50 9.22 -38.23
CA GLY A 174 -18.81 7.80 -38.01
C GLY A 174 -18.65 7.30 -36.57
N PRO A 175 -19.04 6.03 -36.30
CA PRO A 175 -18.98 5.44 -34.97
C PRO A 175 -17.53 5.29 -34.50
N VAL A 176 -17.21 5.88 -33.35
CA VAL A 176 -15.90 5.71 -32.70
C VAL A 176 -15.82 4.32 -32.09
N ASP A 177 -14.91 3.49 -32.60
CA ASP A 177 -14.66 2.16 -32.06
C ASP A 177 -13.87 2.26 -30.74
N LEU A 178 -14.61 2.28 -29.63
CA LEU A 178 -14.06 2.25 -28.27
C LEU A 178 -13.49 0.89 -27.86
N THR A 179 -13.59 -0.14 -28.72
CA THR A 179 -13.13 -1.51 -28.44
C THR A 179 -11.79 -1.84 -29.06
N SER A 180 -11.32 -1.03 -30.01
CA SER A 180 -9.98 -1.15 -30.56
C SER A 180 -8.93 -0.63 -29.57
N PRO A 181 -7.85 -1.40 -29.28
CA PRO A 181 -6.74 -0.90 -28.50
C PRO A 181 -6.18 0.36 -29.18
N LEU A 182 -6.19 1.49 -28.49
CA LEU A 182 -5.50 2.67 -28.98
C LEU A 182 -4.00 2.35 -29.03
N SER A 183 -3.44 2.34 -30.23
CA SER A 183 -2.01 2.09 -30.45
C SER A 183 -1.19 3.10 -29.64
N GLY A 184 -0.29 2.60 -28.79
CA GLY A 184 0.56 3.44 -27.93
C GLY A 184 -0.07 3.85 -26.59
N VAL A 185 -1.29 3.40 -26.26
CA VAL A 185 -1.94 3.69 -24.97
C VAL A 185 -1.75 2.52 -24.00
N PRO A 186 -1.17 2.73 -22.80
CA PRO A 186 -1.12 1.70 -21.78
C PRO A 186 -2.52 1.21 -21.40
N ALA A 187 -2.71 -0.10 -21.25
CA ALA A 187 -4.03 -0.70 -20.99
C ALA A 187 -4.77 -0.16 -19.74
N ALA A 188 -4.07 0.51 -18.82
CA ALA A 188 -4.64 1.12 -17.61
C ALA A 188 -4.70 2.65 -17.63
N ALA A 189 -4.39 3.29 -18.76
CA ALA A 189 -4.57 4.73 -18.91
C ALA A 189 -6.08 5.05 -18.99
N PRO A 190 -6.59 5.96 -18.13
CA PRO A 190 -7.99 6.36 -18.21
C PRO A 190 -8.21 7.12 -19.51
N LEU A 191 -9.20 6.69 -20.27
CA LEU A 191 -9.65 7.37 -21.47
C LEU A 191 -10.48 8.59 -21.07
N VAL A 192 -10.01 9.79 -21.36
CA VAL A 192 -10.77 11.02 -21.09
C VAL A 192 -11.27 11.60 -22.40
N ILE A 193 -12.59 11.72 -22.52
CA ILE A 193 -13.27 12.28 -23.68
C ILE A 193 -13.93 13.59 -23.24
N PRO A 194 -13.30 14.75 -23.46
CA PRO A 194 -13.90 16.03 -23.11
C PRO A 194 -15.07 16.33 -24.05
N SER A 195 -16.14 16.93 -23.54
CA SER A 195 -17.16 17.55 -24.40
C SER A 195 -16.61 18.88 -24.94
N PRO A 196 -16.89 19.27 -26.20
CA PRO A 196 -16.42 20.54 -26.77
C PRO A 196 -16.88 21.77 -25.99
N GLU A 197 -17.97 21.63 -25.23
CA GLU A 197 -18.57 22.70 -24.43
C GLU A 197 -17.89 22.88 -23.06
N VAL A 198 -17.00 21.96 -22.68
CA VAL A 198 -16.30 22.02 -21.39
C VAL A 198 -15.15 23.01 -21.49
N PRO A 199 -15.14 24.10 -20.70
CA PRO A 199 -14.04 25.04 -20.70
C PRO A 199 -12.76 24.35 -20.23
N GLU A 200 -11.60 24.82 -20.73
CA GLU A 200 -10.32 24.36 -20.21
C GLU A 200 -10.25 24.66 -18.70
N THR A 201 -9.88 23.65 -17.91
CA THR A 201 -9.75 23.81 -16.46
C THR A 201 -8.31 23.57 -16.01
N HIS A 202 -7.94 24.14 -14.87
CA HIS A 202 -6.62 23.92 -14.29
C HIS A 202 -6.45 22.55 -13.61
N VAL A 203 -7.55 21.95 -13.13
CA VAL A 203 -7.51 20.75 -12.25
C VAL A 203 -8.44 19.63 -12.75
N VAL A 204 -9.64 19.97 -13.23
CA VAL A 204 -10.64 18.96 -13.61
C VAL A 204 -10.23 18.27 -14.91
N GLY A 205 -10.15 16.94 -14.88
CA GLY A 205 -9.71 16.13 -16.02
C GLY A 205 -8.20 16.00 -16.17
N LYS A 206 -7.41 16.54 -15.21
CA LYS A 206 -5.95 16.44 -15.19
C LYS A 206 -5.49 15.51 -14.06
N PRO A 207 -4.40 14.75 -14.23
CA PRO A 207 -3.84 13.94 -13.17
C PRO A 207 -3.28 14.86 -12.08
N GLU A 208 -3.73 14.65 -10.85
CA GLU A 208 -3.29 15.42 -9.68
C GLU A 208 -2.79 14.49 -8.59
N ARG A 209 -1.84 14.99 -7.81
CA ARG A 209 -1.34 14.26 -6.65
C ARG A 209 -2.46 14.14 -5.63
N LYS A 210 -2.83 12.91 -5.27
CA LYS A 210 -3.83 12.66 -4.21
C LYS A 210 -3.37 13.30 -2.89
N VAL A 211 -4.26 14.05 -2.26
CA VAL A 211 -3.98 14.96 -1.12
C VAL A 211 -3.34 14.28 0.10
N ASP A 212 -3.67 13.02 0.35
CA ASP A 212 -3.19 12.21 1.47
C ASP A 212 -2.14 11.16 1.04
N ALA A 213 -1.73 11.14 -0.24
CA ALA A 213 -0.81 10.12 -0.76
C ALA A 213 0.53 10.10 -0.02
N ILE A 214 1.06 11.28 0.33
CA ILE A 214 2.28 11.40 1.14
C ILE A 214 2.10 10.75 2.52
N LYS A 215 0.94 10.98 3.15
CA LYS A 215 0.64 10.42 4.47
C LYS A 215 0.62 8.90 4.42
N LEU A 216 -0.05 8.35 3.40
CA LEU A 216 -0.22 6.91 3.18
C LEU A 216 1.09 6.22 2.78
N ALA A 217 1.85 6.81 1.84
CA ALA A 217 3.15 6.29 1.40
C ALA A 217 4.21 6.29 2.49
N LYS A 218 4.10 7.19 3.48
CA LYS A 218 4.98 7.24 4.66
C LYS A 218 4.48 6.39 5.83
N GLY A 219 3.38 5.64 5.66
CA GLY A 219 2.85 4.76 6.70
C GLY A 219 2.29 5.49 7.93
N ARG A 220 2.00 6.80 7.83
CA ARG A 220 1.52 7.57 8.97
C ARG A 220 0.11 7.12 9.39
N PRO A 221 -0.26 7.25 10.69
CA PRO A 221 -1.59 6.93 11.20
C PRO A 221 -2.71 7.55 10.38
N ALA A 222 -3.55 6.72 9.76
CA ALA A 222 -4.59 7.16 8.82
C ALA A 222 -5.91 6.39 8.96
N PHE A 223 -5.89 5.25 9.64
CA PHE A 223 -7.05 4.36 9.77
C PHE A 223 -7.47 4.26 11.24
N THR A 224 -8.70 3.81 11.47
CA THR A 224 -9.30 3.76 12.81
C THR A 224 -8.45 2.95 13.80
N ASP A 225 -7.90 1.82 13.38
CA ASP A 225 -7.04 0.97 14.23
C ASP A 225 -5.68 1.60 14.60
N ASP A 226 -5.32 2.75 14.03
CA ASP A 226 -4.12 3.50 14.42
C ASP A 226 -4.38 4.48 15.56
N ILE A 227 -5.65 4.73 15.88
CA ILE A 227 -6.04 5.76 16.83
C ILE A 227 -6.11 5.13 18.22
N GLU A 228 -5.26 5.60 19.11
CA GLU A 228 -5.31 5.26 20.52
C GLU A 228 -5.48 6.54 21.36
N MET A 229 -6.44 6.53 22.27
CA MET A 229 -6.74 7.67 23.14
C MET A 229 -6.63 7.26 24.61
N ARG A 230 -6.18 8.20 25.45
CA ARG A 230 -6.11 7.96 26.89
C ARG A 230 -7.51 7.67 27.45
N GLY A 231 -7.67 6.50 28.07
CA GLY A 231 -8.95 6.05 28.63
C GLY A 231 -9.91 5.46 27.60
N MET A 232 -9.44 5.15 26.39
CA MET A 232 -10.24 4.45 25.39
C MET A 232 -10.66 3.07 25.91
N LEU A 233 -11.97 2.80 25.87
CA LEU A 233 -12.53 1.49 26.16
C LEU A 233 -12.65 0.71 24.86
N ASN A 234 -12.25 -0.56 24.87
CA ASN A 234 -12.38 -1.46 23.73
C ASN A 234 -13.63 -2.34 23.92
N ALA A 235 -14.59 -2.25 22.99
CA ALA A 235 -15.78 -3.10 23.00
C ALA A 235 -15.47 -4.48 22.41
N LYS A 236 -16.05 -5.53 22.99
CA LYS A 236 -16.05 -6.88 22.43
C LYS A 236 -17.49 -7.34 22.25
N MET A 237 -17.81 -7.86 21.07
CA MET A 237 -19.16 -8.30 20.74
C MET A 237 -19.32 -9.80 20.99
N LEU A 238 -20.36 -10.17 21.74
CA LEU A 238 -20.83 -11.55 21.87
C LEU A 238 -21.90 -11.81 20.79
N TYR A 239 -21.58 -12.65 19.82
CA TYR A 239 -22.47 -12.97 18.71
C TYR A 239 -23.29 -14.23 18.98
N SER A 240 -24.48 -14.33 18.36
CA SER A 240 -25.24 -15.57 18.32
C SER A 240 -24.54 -16.60 17.44
N PRO A 241 -24.32 -17.84 17.90
CA PRO A 241 -23.83 -18.92 17.03
C PRO A 241 -24.94 -19.49 16.12
N HIS A 242 -26.19 -19.03 16.30
CA HIS A 242 -27.35 -19.48 15.54
C HIS A 242 -27.87 -18.35 14.63
N ALA A 243 -28.18 -18.69 13.37
CA ALA A 243 -28.79 -17.74 12.43
C ALA A 243 -30.21 -17.29 12.86
N HIS A 244 -30.92 -18.14 13.60
CA HIS A 244 -32.23 -17.83 14.17
C HIS A 244 -32.40 -18.57 15.50
N ALA A 245 -32.66 -17.82 16.57
CA ALA A 245 -32.94 -18.36 17.90
C ALA A 245 -33.74 -17.33 18.71
N ARG A 246 -34.52 -17.81 19.68
CA ARG A 246 -35.13 -16.95 20.70
C ARG A 246 -34.15 -16.81 21.86
N ILE A 247 -33.70 -15.59 22.13
CA ILE A 247 -32.86 -15.30 23.31
C ILE A 247 -33.74 -15.43 24.56
N VAL A 248 -33.38 -16.33 25.46
CA VAL A 248 -34.10 -16.57 26.73
C VAL A 248 -33.44 -15.82 27.88
N SER A 249 -32.11 -15.79 27.92
CA SER A 249 -31.32 -15.06 28.92
C SER A 249 -29.93 -14.77 28.38
N ILE A 250 -29.26 -13.77 28.95
CA ILE A 250 -27.84 -13.47 28.77
C ILE A 250 -27.26 -13.42 30.19
N ALA A 251 -26.27 -14.26 30.49
CA ALA A 251 -25.58 -14.24 31.77
C ALA A 251 -24.25 -13.49 31.61
N ASP A 252 -24.09 -12.41 32.38
CA ASP A 252 -22.93 -11.52 32.38
C ASP A 252 -22.24 -11.40 33.76
N SER A 253 -22.68 -12.23 34.71
CA SER A 253 -22.20 -12.29 36.11
C SER A 253 -20.98 -13.19 36.30
#